data_AF-A0A1W9H8F2-F1
#
_entry.id   AF-A0A1W9H8F2-F1
#
_cell.length_a   1.000
_cell.length_b   1.000
_cell.length_c   1.000
_cell.angle_alpha   90.00
_cell.angle_beta   90.00
_cell.angle_gamma   90.00
#
_symmetry.space_group_name_H-M   'P 1'
#
loop_
_entity.id
_entity.type
_entity.pdbx_description
1 polymer ?
#
loop_
_entity_poly.entity_id
_entity_poly.type
_entity_poly.pdbx_seq_one_letter_code
_entity_poly.pdbx_strand_id
1 'polypeptide(L)'
;MRFWFKLLSVIGLATTALPARAEWLEASNKHFVVLGDSSRAEIKKFADELALFDAAVRKVANLRDDEASPRNRLTIFLVAGDGAVNDLHGRSGGNIGGFYQARASGSIAVVPQLFVSRFVTIDPRMVLYHEYAHHLILGSTNGIYPVWVSEGLAEFFTYTKSYSDGAVLLGLPNVARSDQITQSSYPVRSLLDEQHKRATQVSVEARYSRGWLLIHYLFLGGKRPGQFDSYMRLINEGVPGLQAGEKAFGDLNQLDDELNRYRRTTLPHITLPPGGAQPDPVTLRALSPAEAAAMPAYVRLKASLHGNAASTQRDAAGLAARFPDSGFVQRLLASAALAAGDGDTAVAAADRALAIDATDVEALLVKARVAIDRAAKAGDASGIGIARGLIARAAQLDPDYAQTHVLRFTSYRAMGAAPIPAAVAGLKRATELVPQARAPLALYAGEMIREGNLPEARLALIPLAFSPHAPANNGAAALLGLIDDGADAETVRERAATLAKDPAEDDAR
;
A
#
# COMPACT_ATOMS: atom_id res chain seq x y z
N MET A 1 84.62 -6.23 -15.65
CA MET A 1 84.02 -5.75 -14.40
C MET A 1 83.10 -4.57 -14.70
N ARG A 2 81.92 -4.57 -14.04
CA ARG A 2 80.93 -3.49 -13.83
C ARG A 2 79.59 -3.66 -14.56
N PHE A 3 78.73 -4.44 -13.88
CA PHE A 3 77.28 -4.42 -13.98
C PHE A 3 76.73 -3.06 -13.55
N TRP A 4 75.78 -2.51 -14.30
CA TRP A 4 74.89 -1.43 -13.87
C TRP A 4 73.44 -1.91 -14.05
N PHE A 5 72.79 -2.27 -12.94
CA PHE A 5 71.34 -2.46 -12.89
C PHE A 5 70.67 -1.09 -12.80
N LYS A 6 69.82 -0.75 -13.79
CA LYS A 6 68.86 0.35 -13.66
C LYS A 6 67.59 -0.18 -13.00
N LEU A 7 67.33 0.29 -11.78
CA LEU A 7 66.09 0.09 -11.04
C LEU A 7 64.99 0.93 -11.70
N LEU A 8 63.93 0.29 -12.20
CA LEU A 8 62.70 0.95 -12.66
C LEU A 8 61.72 0.97 -11.49
N SER A 9 61.54 2.14 -10.89
CA SER A 9 60.53 2.38 -9.85
C SER A 9 59.14 2.41 -10.48
N VAL A 10 58.38 1.33 -10.31
CA VAL A 10 56.94 1.30 -10.60
C VAL A 10 56.22 2.06 -9.48
N ILE A 11 55.79 3.29 -9.77
CA ILE A 11 54.86 4.04 -8.91
C ILE A 11 53.48 3.40 -9.13
N GLY A 12 53.09 2.49 -8.25
CA GLY A 12 51.73 1.98 -8.20
C GLY A 12 50.79 3.10 -7.75
N LEU A 13 49.96 3.60 -8.68
CA LEU A 13 48.76 4.37 -8.32
C LEU A 13 47.81 3.42 -7.57
N ALA A 14 47.89 3.44 -6.24
CA ALA A 14 46.83 2.90 -5.41
C ALA A 14 45.63 3.84 -5.51
N THR A 15 44.73 3.59 -6.47
CA THR A 15 43.37 4.12 -6.41
C THR A 15 42.68 3.50 -5.21
N THR A 16 42.73 4.18 -4.06
CA THR A 16 41.88 3.85 -2.92
C THR A 16 40.45 4.13 -3.34
N ALA A 17 39.75 3.12 -3.84
CA ALA A 17 38.30 3.16 -3.94
C ALA A 17 37.79 3.43 -2.52
N LEU A 18 37.22 4.62 -2.29
CA LEU A 18 36.56 4.91 -1.02
C LEU A 18 35.49 3.84 -0.82
N PRO A 19 35.45 3.15 0.34
CA PRO A 19 34.40 2.19 0.61
C PRO A 19 33.05 2.90 0.44
N ALA A 20 32.14 2.30 -0.32
CA ALA A 20 30.78 2.82 -0.49
C ALA A 20 30.16 2.97 0.90
N ARG A 21 30.02 4.22 1.35
CA ARG A 21 29.51 4.53 2.69
C ARG A 21 27.99 4.46 2.65
N ALA A 22 27.39 3.76 3.62
CA ALA A 22 25.96 3.84 3.87
C ALA A 22 25.59 5.28 4.26
N GLU A 23 24.65 5.86 3.51
CA GLU A 23 24.01 7.14 3.82
C GLU A 23 22.50 6.99 3.61
N TRP A 24 21.71 7.80 4.32
CA TRP A 24 20.27 7.85 4.06
C TRP A 24 20.00 8.55 2.73
N LEU A 25 19.32 7.83 1.85
CA LEU A 25 19.02 8.25 0.49
C LEU A 25 17.52 8.22 0.24
N GLU A 26 17.07 9.13 -0.61
CA GLU A 26 15.77 9.11 -1.25
C GLU A 26 15.94 8.81 -2.74
N ALA A 27 15.29 7.75 -3.22
CA ALA A 27 15.15 7.46 -4.64
C ALA A 27 13.67 7.52 -5.02
N SER A 28 13.28 8.41 -5.94
CA SER A 28 11.87 8.65 -6.23
C SER A 28 11.58 8.88 -7.70
N ASN A 29 10.35 8.56 -8.11
CA ASN A 29 9.77 8.91 -9.41
C ASN A 29 8.31 9.36 -9.21
N LYS A 30 7.50 9.39 -10.27
CA LYS A 30 6.10 9.83 -10.17
C LYS A 30 5.18 8.90 -9.37
N HIS A 31 5.54 7.63 -9.15
CA HIS A 31 4.70 6.63 -8.48
C HIS A 31 5.10 6.34 -7.05
N PHE A 32 6.40 6.38 -6.75
CA PHE A 32 6.91 5.96 -5.44
C PHE A 32 8.08 6.82 -4.94
N VAL A 33 8.34 6.67 -3.65
CA VAL A 33 9.51 7.17 -2.94
C VAL A 33 10.13 6.01 -2.18
N VAL A 34 11.41 5.73 -2.38
CA VAL A 34 12.20 4.76 -1.61
C VAL A 34 13.13 5.52 -0.67
N LEU A 35 13.07 5.20 0.62
CA LEU A 35 13.94 5.75 1.66
C LEU A 35 14.73 4.63 2.32
N GLY A 36 16.05 4.75 2.37
CA GLY A 36 16.91 3.74 2.98
C GLY A 36 18.33 4.21 3.27
N ASP A 37 18.96 3.58 4.25
CA ASP A 37 20.38 3.76 4.57
C ASP A 37 21.21 2.74 3.77
N SER A 38 21.76 3.14 2.63
CA SER A 38 22.40 2.24 1.67
C SER A 38 23.41 3.00 0.80
N SER A 39 24.20 2.29 -0.02
CA SER A 39 25.02 2.97 -1.01
C SER A 39 24.17 3.53 -2.15
N ARG A 40 24.65 4.60 -2.79
CA ARG A 40 23.99 5.22 -3.96
C ARG A 40 23.73 4.23 -5.09
N ALA A 41 24.66 3.32 -5.33
CA ALA A 41 24.55 2.32 -6.39
C ALA A 41 23.43 1.31 -6.10
N GLU A 42 23.33 0.84 -4.85
CA GLU A 42 22.34 -0.16 -4.44
C GLU A 42 20.92 0.41 -4.48
N ILE A 43 20.67 1.56 -3.84
CA ILE A 43 19.32 2.14 -3.82
C ILE A 43 18.88 2.57 -5.22
N LYS A 44 19.79 3.09 -6.05
CA LYS A 44 19.48 3.48 -7.44
C LYS A 44 19.12 2.26 -8.26
N LYS A 45 19.92 1.18 -8.18
CA LYS A 45 19.63 -0.08 -8.87
C LYS A 45 18.27 -0.63 -8.46
N PHE A 46 18.00 -0.69 -7.17
CA PHE A 46 16.72 -1.17 -6.66
C PHE A 46 15.54 -0.34 -7.15
N ALA A 47 15.66 0.99 -7.07
CA ALA A 47 14.60 1.89 -7.53
C ALA A 47 14.40 1.82 -9.05
N ASP A 48 15.47 1.67 -9.84
CA ASP A 48 15.37 1.46 -11.30
C ASP A 48 14.68 0.12 -11.63
N GLU A 49 15.02 -0.95 -10.92
CA GLU A 49 14.36 -2.26 -11.05
C GLU A 49 12.87 -2.17 -10.68
N LEU A 50 12.53 -1.42 -9.63
CA LEU A 50 11.15 -1.19 -9.22
C LEU A 50 10.38 -0.34 -10.24
N ALA A 51 10.98 0.71 -10.80
CA ALA A 51 10.36 1.52 -11.84
C ALA A 51 10.10 0.69 -13.11
N LEU A 52 11.03 -0.19 -13.47
CA LEU A 52 10.87 -1.11 -14.59
C LEU A 52 9.75 -2.13 -14.34
N PHE A 53 9.67 -2.66 -13.12
CA PHE A 53 8.57 -3.52 -12.68
C PHE A 53 7.21 -2.80 -12.76
N ASP A 54 7.09 -1.60 -12.19
CA ASP A 54 5.87 -0.78 -12.24
C ASP A 54 5.40 -0.59 -13.69
N ALA A 55 6.29 -0.12 -14.57
CA ALA A 55 5.96 0.12 -15.97
C ALA A 55 5.56 -1.17 -16.72
N ALA A 56 6.21 -2.29 -16.42
CA ALA A 56 5.89 -3.58 -17.02
C ALA A 56 4.51 -4.09 -16.57
N VAL A 57 4.20 -4.01 -15.27
CA VAL A 57 2.89 -4.42 -14.74
C VAL A 57 1.79 -3.52 -15.30
N ARG A 58 1.97 -2.18 -15.28
CA ARG A 58 0.99 -1.25 -15.88
C ARG A 58 0.74 -1.56 -17.35
N LYS A 59 1.79 -1.86 -18.11
CA LYS A 59 1.68 -2.23 -19.53
C LYS A 59 0.89 -3.52 -19.74
N VAL A 60 1.21 -4.57 -18.99
CA VAL A 60 0.57 -5.89 -19.12
C VAL A 60 -0.87 -5.89 -18.63
N ALA A 61 -1.13 -5.25 -17.48
CA ALA A 61 -2.46 -5.15 -16.91
C ALA A 61 -3.29 -3.98 -17.48
N ASN A 62 -2.74 -3.25 -18.46
CA ASN A 62 -3.37 -2.08 -19.09
C ASN A 62 -3.89 -1.05 -18.07
N LEU A 63 -3.07 -0.76 -17.06
CA LEU A 63 -3.41 0.17 -15.99
C LEU A 63 -3.19 1.61 -16.45
N ARG A 64 -4.04 2.51 -15.93
CA ARG A 64 -3.88 3.94 -16.14
C ARG A 64 -2.62 4.44 -15.44
N ASP A 65 -2.09 5.52 -16.00
CA ASP A 65 -0.88 6.18 -15.51
C ASP A 65 -1.19 7.66 -15.30
N ASP A 66 -2.13 7.92 -14.40
CA ASP A 66 -2.57 9.26 -14.07
C ASP A 66 -1.59 9.92 -13.08
N GLU A 67 -1.34 11.22 -13.26
CA GLU A 67 -0.54 12.00 -12.32
C GLU A 67 -1.28 12.13 -10.99
N ALA A 68 -0.73 11.52 -9.94
CA ALA A 68 -1.26 11.61 -8.59
C ALA A 68 -0.52 12.69 -7.78
N SER A 69 -1.18 13.22 -6.75
CA SER A 69 -0.50 14.07 -5.76
C SER A 69 0.80 13.39 -5.28
N PRO A 70 1.92 14.12 -5.20
CA PRO A 70 3.16 13.63 -4.63
C PRO A 70 3.01 13.00 -3.23
N ARG A 71 1.96 13.37 -2.48
CA ARG A 71 1.65 12.91 -1.12
C ARG A 71 0.82 11.63 -1.07
N ASN A 72 0.21 11.22 -2.18
CA ASN A 72 -0.49 9.93 -2.29
C ASN A 72 0.45 8.80 -2.76
N ARG A 73 1.67 9.12 -3.23
CA ARG A 73 2.67 8.14 -3.68
C ARG A 73 2.98 7.11 -2.60
N LEU A 74 3.26 5.89 -3.02
CA LEU A 74 3.74 4.84 -2.13
C LEU A 74 5.13 5.20 -1.59
N THR A 75 5.27 5.27 -0.27
CA THR A 75 6.58 5.42 0.38
C THR A 75 7.09 4.06 0.86
N ILE A 76 8.25 3.63 0.37
CA ILE A 76 8.89 2.36 0.67
C ILE A 76 10.07 2.63 1.60
N PHE A 77 10.02 2.08 2.80
CA PHE A 77 11.11 2.16 3.78
C PHE A 77 11.95 0.88 3.73
N LEU A 78 13.24 1.03 3.41
CA LEU A 78 14.23 -0.04 3.49
C LEU A 78 14.87 -0.04 4.88
N VAL A 79 14.48 -1.00 5.72
CA VAL A 79 14.91 -1.09 7.13
C VAL A 79 16.01 -2.13 7.33
N ALA A 80 16.75 -2.05 8.43
CA ALA A 80 18.00 -2.81 8.63
C ALA A 80 17.87 -4.36 8.54
N GLY A 81 16.66 -4.92 8.62
CA GLY A 81 16.41 -6.35 8.45
C GLY A 81 15.05 -6.77 9.01
N ASP A 82 14.77 -8.07 8.99
CA ASP A 82 13.48 -8.65 9.39
C ASP A 82 13.09 -8.29 10.84
N GLY A 83 14.06 -8.20 11.75
CA GLY A 83 13.80 -7.77 13.13
C GLY A 83 13.14 -6.39 13.19
N ALA A 84 13.66 -5.42 12.43
CA ALA A 84 13.09 -4.08 12.36
C ALA A 84 11.70 -4.07 11.69
N VAL A 85 11.46 -4.95 10.71
CA VAL A 85 10.13 -5.13 10.10
C VAL A 85 9.13 -5.62 11.14
N ASN A 86 9.49 -6.66 11.90
CA ASN A 86 8.62 -7.24 12.92
C ASN A 86 8.33 -6.25 14.06
N ASP A 87 9.34 -5.51 14.52
CA ASP A 87 9.18 -4.46 15.54
C ASP A 87 8.20 -3.36 15.08
N LEU A 88 8.29 -2.93 13.82
CA LEU A 88 7.40 -1.91 13.26
C LEU A 88 5.97 -2.44 13.01
N HIS A 89 5.83 -3.71 12.67
CA HIS A 89 4.52 -4.34 12.47
C HIS A 89 3.78 -4.57 13.80
N GLY A 90 4.50 -4.75 14.91
CA GLY A 90 3.91 -4.89 16.24
C GLY A 90 3.29 -6.26 16.54
N ARG A 91 3.54 -7.29 15.72
CA ARG A 91 3.15 -8.68 16.02
C ARG A 91 4.29 -9.45 16.67
N SER A 92 4.03 -10.01 17.84
CA SER A 92 4.88 -11.01 18.47
C SER A 92 4.54 -12.40 17.90
N GLY A 93 5.45 -13.03 17.15
CA GLY A 93 5.37 -14.47 16.86
C GLY A 93 5.12 -14.93 15.41
N GLY A 94 5.26 -14.06 14.40
CA GLY A 94 5.30 -14.46 12.99
C GLY A 94 6.47 -13.76 12.29
N ASN A 95 7.18 -14.46 11.39
CA ASN A 95 8.29 -13.85 10.64
C ASN A 95 7.72 -13.18 9.38
N ILE A 96 7.48 -11.86 9.44
CA ILE A 96 6.93 -11.08 8.32
C ILE A 96 8.10 -10.51 7.50
N GLY A 97 8.20 -10.89 6.22
CA GLY A 97 9.27 -10.43 5.33
C GLY A 97 9.10 -9.00 4.78
N GLY A 98 8.02 -8.33 5.15
CA GLY A 98 7.63 -6.98 4.74
C GLY A 98 6.12 -6.78 4.90
N PHE A 99 5.64 -5.54 4.93
CA PHE A 99 4.21 -5.25 4.95
C PHE A 99 3.87 -3.96 4.22
N TYR A 100 2.62 -3.85 3.77
CA TYR A 100 2.05 -2.69 3.12
C TYR A 100 0.82 -2.16 3.86
N GLN A 101 0.64 -0.84 3.80
CA GLN A 101 -0.52 -0.18 4.38
C GLN A 101 -1.04 0.91 3.44
N ALA A 102 -2.27 0.72 2.98
CA ALA A 102 -2.99 1.71 2.19
C ALA A 102 -3.60 2.80 3.08
N ARG A 103 -3.28 4.06 2.83
CA ARG A 103 -3.74 5.18 3.66
C ARG A 103 -3.99 6.45 2.85
N ALA A 104 -4.97 7.25 3.27
CA ALA A 104 -5.22 8.57 2.69
C ALA A 104 -4.11 9.59 2.94
N SER A 105 -3.30 9.38 3.97
CA SER A 105 -2.14 10.20 4.35
C SER A 105 -0.82 9.77 3.67
N GLY A 106 -0.92 8.98 2.59
CA GLY A 106 0.20 8.37 1.89
C GLY A 106 0.38 6.90 2.28
N SER A 107 0.21 6.01 1.31
CA SER A 107 0.46 4.58 1.49
C SER A 107 1.93 4.31 1.78
N ILE A 108 2.20 3.27 2.56
CA ILE A 108 3.57 2.86 2.89
C ILE A 108 3.81 1.37 2.63
N ALA A 109 5.07 1.03 2.37
CA ALA A 109 5.57 -0.33 2.48
C ALA A 109 6.84 -0.33 3.34
N VAL A 110 7.04 -1.36 4.14
CA VAL A 110 8.25 -1.56 4.94
C VAL A 110 8.83 -2.91 4.56
N VAL A 111 10.08 -2.90 4.09
CA VAL A 111 10.79 -4.11 3.65
C VAL A 111 12.23 -4.07 4.16
N PRO A 112 12.85 -5.22 4.40
CA PRO A 112 14.24 -5.24 4.85
C PRO A 112 15.17 -4.80 3.71
N GLN A 113 16.33 -4.26 4.07
CA GLN A 113 17.40 -3.95 3.12
C GLN A 113 17.84 -5.22 2.40
N LEU A 114 18.22 -5.05 1.15
CA LEU A 114 18.58 -6.12 0.22
C LEU A 114 19.96 -6.71 0.54
N PHE A 115 20.16 -7.21 1.76
CA PHE A 115 21.33 -8.00 2.06
C PHE A 115 21.14 -9.38 1.46
N VAL A 116 22.01 -9.69 0.50
CA VAL A 116 22.16 -10.99 -0.15
C VAL A 116 22.71 -12.00 0.87
N SER A 117 21.90 -12.39 1.85
CA SER A 117 22.20 -13.60 2.61
C SER A 117 21.96 -14.79 1.67
N ARG A 118 23.02 -15.54 1.40
CA ARG A 118 23.01 -16.79 0.62
C ARG A 118 22.12 -17.89 1.25
N PHE A 119 21.40 -17.59 2.32
CA PHE A 119 20.60 -18.51 3.11
C PHE A 119 19.15 -18.05 3.34
N VAL A 120 18.67 -16.98 2.69
CA VAL A 120 17.23 -16.62 2.76
C VAL A 120 16.45 -17.45 1.74
N THR A 121 15.46 -18.19 2.22
CA THR A 121 14.57 -19.03 1.40
C THR A 121 13.53 -18.23 0.60
N ILE A 122 13.34 -16.94 0.90
CA ILE A 122 12.46 -16.00 0.18
C ILE A 122 13.19 -14.67 -0.01
N ASP A 123 13.40 -14.26 -1.26
CA ASP A 123 14.01 -12.96 -1.59
C ASP A 123 13.07 -11.81 -1.12
N PRO A 124 13.53 -10.87 -0.27
CA PRO A 124 12.69 -9.76 0.20
C PRO A 124 12.04 -8.90 -0.89
N ARG A 125 12.64 -8.90 -2.10
CA ARG A 125 12.04 -8.24 -3.28
C ARG A 125 10.72 -8.89 -3.68
N MET A 126 10.54 -10.18 -3.42
CA MET A 126 9.30 -10.89 -3.70
C MET A 126 8.16 -10.38 -2.82
N VAL A 127 8.42 -10.14 -1.53
CA VAL A 127 7.41 -9.55 -0.65
C VAL A 127 7.07 -8.16 -1.14
N LEU A 128 8.07 -7.33 -1.45
CA LEU A 128 7.81 -6.01 -2.01
C LEU A 128 6.99 -6.05 -3.29
N TYR A 129 7.36 -6.87 -4.27
CA TYR A 129 6.65 -6.93 -5.56
C TYR A 129 5.23 -7.47 -5.41
N HIS A 130 5.00 -8.39 -4.47
CA HIS A 130 3.66 -8.85 -4.12
C HIS A 130 2.81 -7.68 -3.57
N GLU A 131 3.32 -6.97 -2.57
CA GLU A 131 2.63 -5.81 -1.99
C GLU A 131 2.47 -4.65 -2.98
N TYR A 132 3.46 -4.42 -3.85
CA TYR A 132 3.40 -3.40 -4.89
C TYR A 132 2.39 -3.77 -5.97
N ALA A 133 2.26 -5.06 -6.32
CA ALA A 133 1.21 -5.53 -7.21
C ALA A 133 -0.18 -5.29 -6.62
N HIS A 134 -0.38 -5.53 -5.32
CA HIS A 134 -1.61 -5.12 -4.63
C HIS A 134 -1.83 -3.61 -4.73
N HIS A 135 -0.80 -2.79 -4.49
CA HIS A 135 -0.88 -1.33 -4.63
C HIS A 135 -1.34 -0.91 -6.03
N LEU A 136 -0.78 -1.52 -7.08
CA LEU A 136 -1.14 -1.22 -8.48
C LEU A 136 -2.56 -1.68 -8.83
N ILE A 137 -2.90 -2.94 -8.53
CA ILE A 137 -4.17 -3.54 -8.92
C ILE A 137 -5.32 -2.84 -8.18
N LEU A 138 -5.23 -2.72 -6.86
CA LEU A 138 -6.25 -2.09 -6.03
C LEU A 138 -6.28 -0.57 -6.22
N GLY A 139 -5.14 0.04 -6.57
CA GLY A 139 -5.05 1.46 -6.91
C GLY A 139 -5.67 1.83 -8.25
N SER A 140 -5.96 0.85 -9.12
CA SER A 140 -6.41 1.08 -10.51
C SER A 140 -7.85 0.65 -10.78
N THR A 141 -8.60 0.21 -9.76
CA THR A 141 -9.94 -0.35 -9.94
C THR A 141 -10.89 0.05 -8.81
N ASN A 142 -12.16 0.26 -9.18
CA ASN A 142 -13.29 0.37 -8.25
C ASN A 142 -14.20 -0.89 -8.29
N GLY A 143 -13.81 -1.89 -9.07
CA GLY A 143 -14.57 -3.13 -9.23
C GLY A 143 -14.32 -4.16 -8.12
N ILE A 144 -15.18 -5.17 -8.06
CA ILE A 144 -15.03 -6.33 -7.17
C ILE A 144 -13.86 -7.18 -7.68
N TYR A 145 -12.87 -7.38 -6.80
CA TYR A 145 -11.79 -8.35 -6.98
C TYR A 145 -11.89 -9.39 -5.88
N PRO A 146 -12.35 -10.61 -6.20
CA PRO A 146 -12.36 -11.73 -5.27
C PRO A 146 -10.97 -11.97 -4.70
N VAL A 147 -10.90 -12.45 -3.46
CA VAL A 147 -9.62 -12.69 -2.76
C VAL A 147 -8.66 -13.50 -3.62
N TRP A 148 -9.13 -14.58 -4.25
CA TRP A 148 -8.27 -15.42 -5.09
C TRP A 148 -7.72 -14.71 -6.33
N VAL A 149 -8.48 -13.76 -6.90
CA VAL A 149 -8.04 -12.97 -8.05
C VAL A 149 -7.00 -11.96 -7.59
N SER A 150 -7.28 -11.22 -6.51
CA SER A 150 -6.35 -10.23 -5.96
C SER A 150 -5.00 -10.87 -5.61
N GLU A 151 -5.03 -11.96 -4.86
CA GLU A 151 -3.85 -12.72 -4.44
C GLU A 151 -3.17 -13.42 -5.62
N GLY A 152 -3.94 -14.06 -6.49
CA GLY A 152 -3.42 -14.76 -7.66
C GLY A 152 -2.74 -13.82 -8.67
N LEU A 153 -3.28 -12.62 -8.88
CA LEU A 153 -2.65 -11.60 -9.72
C LEU A 153 -1.42 -11.00 -9.05
N ALA A 154 -1.46 -10.71 -7.74
CA ALA A 154 -0.31 -10.24 -7.00
C ALA A 154 0.86 -11.23 -7.14
N GLU A 155 0.61 -12.50 -6.85
CA GLU A 155 1.55 -13.59 -7.06
C GLU A 155 2.02 -13.69 -8.52
N PHE A 156 1.12 -13.56 -9.51
CA PHE A 156 1.49 -13.66 -10.93
C PHE A 156 2.52 -12.59 -11.31
N PHE A 157 2.33 -11.35 -10.85
CA PHE A 157 3.27 -10.27 -11.12
C PHE A 157 4.55 -10.37 -10.27
N THR A 158 4.50 -10.89 -9.04
CA THR A 158 5.67 -11.02 -8.16
C THR A 158 6.85 -11.70 -8.85
N TYR A 159 6.61 -12.76 -9.62
CA TYR A 159 7.65 -13.51 -10.34
C TYR A 159 8.06 -12.79 -11.63
N THR A 160 8.66 -11.62 -11.46
CA THR A 160 9.23 -10.82 -12.55
C THR A 160 10.76 -10.92 -12.55
N LYS A 161 11.34 -11.03 -13.75
CA LYS A 161 12.79 -10.94 -13.95
C LYS A 161 13.12 -9.86 -14.95
N SER A 162 13.92 -8.89 -14.54
CA SER A 162 14.51 -7.88 -15.40
C SER A 162 15.92 -8.27 -15.84
N TYR A 163 16.31 -7.80 -17.02
CA TYR A 163 17.65 -7.97 -17.59
C TYR A 163 18.31 -6.60 -17.76
N SER A 164 19.65 -6.59 -17.86
CA SER A 164 20.43 -5.35 -17.95
C SER A 164 20.19 -4.55 -19.24
N ASP A 165 19.65 -5.20 -20.27
CA ASP A 165 19.25 -4.57 -21.53
C ASP A 165 17.84 -3.96 -21.47
N GLY A 166 17.14 -4.08 -20.34
CA GLY A 166 15.79 -3.57 -20.13
C GLY A 166 14.68 -4.55 -20.55
N ALA A 167 15.02 -5.78 -20.95
CA ALA A 167 14.00 -6.82 -21.14
C ALA A 167 13.38 -7.23 -19.80
N VAL A 168 12.09 -7.55 -19.81
CA VAL A 168 11.34 -7.96 -18.60
C VAL A 168 10.54 -9.22 -18.91
N LEU A 169 10.66 -10.22 -18.05
CA LEU A 169 9.81 -11.41 -18.07
C LEU A 169 8.84 -11.34 -16.89
N LEU A 170 7.55 -11.55 -17.14
CA LEU A 170 6.50 -11.57 -16.12
C LEU A 170 5.74 -12.89 -16.10
N GLY A 171 5.17 -13.23 -14.96
CA GLY A 171 4.45 -14.49 -14.78
C GLY A 171 5.37 -15.71 -14.79
N LEU A 172 6.63 -15.55 -14.38
CA LEU A 172 7.55 -16.68 -14.32
C LEU A 172 7.03 -17.74 -13.33
N PRO A 173 7.38 -19.02 -13.54
CA PRO A 173 7.03 -20.08 -12.62
C PRO A 173 7.46 -19.72 -11.20
N ASN A 174 6.54 -19.90 -10.25
CA ASN A 174 6.81 -19.68 -8.85
C ASN A 174 7.75 -20.79 -8.31
N VAL A 175 9.05 -20.57 -8.48
CA VAL A 175 10.12 -21.49 -8.07
C VAL A 175 10.31 -21.53 -6.56
N ALA A 176 9.97 -20.45 -5.85
CA ALA A 176 10.01 -20.40 -4.38
C ALA A 176 8.96 -21.31 -3.72
N ARG A 177 7.94 -21.72 -4.48
CA ARG A 177 6.88 -22.65 -4.06
C ARG A 177 6.75 -23.85 -5.00
N SER A 178 7.83 -24.25 -5.70
CA SER A 178 7.78 -25.36 -6.68
C SER A 178 7.25 -26.65 -6.05
N ASP A 179 7.61 -26.93 -4.80
CA ASP A 179 7.16 -28.11 -4.07
C ASP A 179 5.66 -28.02 -3.73
N GLN A 180 5.13 -26.83 -3.38
CA GLN A 180 3.70 -26.65 -3.13
C GLN A 180 2.86 -26.55 -4.41
N ILE A 181 3.39 -26.01 -5.50
CA ILE A 181 2.70 -26.03 -6.80
C ILE A 181 2.60 -27.46 -7.33
N THR A 182 3.64 -28.28 -7.10
CA THR A 182 3.65 -29.69 -7.49
C THR A 182 2.82 -30.59 -6.55
N GLN A 183 2.69 -30.25 -5.26
CA GLN A 183 2.00 -31.08 -4.26
C GLN A 183 0.60 -30.60 -3.83
N SER A 184 0.24 -29.33 -4.02
CA SER A 184 -1.06 -28.80 -3.59
C SER A 184 -2.19 -29.29 -4.50
N SER A 185 -3.21 -29.90 -3.91
CA SER A 185 -4.45 -30.34 -4.58
C SER A 185 -5.64 -29.45 -4.22
N TYR A 186 -5.41 -28.19 -3.86
CA TYR A 186 -6.50 -27.29 -3.46
C TYR A 186 -7.52 -27.14 -4.60
N PRO A 187 -8.80 -27.52 -4.42
CA PRO A 187 -9.78 -27.50 -5.50
C PRO A 187 -10.12 -26.07 -5.93
N VAL A 188 -10.29 -25.83 -7.24
CA VAL A 188 -10.75 -24.53 -7.75
C VAL A 188 -12.11 -24.19 -7.15
N ARG A 189 -13.02 -25.16 -6.99
CA ARG A 189 -14.30 -24.93 -6.31
C ARG A 189 -14.14 -24.24 -4.95
N SER A 190 -13.19 -24.71 -4.13
CA SER A 190 -12.91 -24.11 -2.82
C SER A 190 -12.27 -22.73 -2.92
N LEU A 191 -11.52 -22.47 -3.98
CA LEU A 191 -10.92 -21.16 -4.25
C LEU A 191 -11.97 -20.10 -4.65
N LEU A 192 -13.01 -20.50 -5.40
CA LEU A 192 -14.08 -19.62 -5.88
C LEU A 192 -15.20 -19.43 -4.85
N ASP A 193 -15.26 -20.27 -3.82
CA ASP A 193 -16.28 -20.20 -2.77
C ASP A 193 -15.85 -19.25 -1.63
N GLU A 194 -16.29 -18.01 -1.74
CA GLU A 194 -16.01 -16.95 -0.77
C GLU A 194 -16.74 -17.12 0.58
N GLN A 195 -17.81 -17.92 0.62
CA GLN A 195 -18.57 -18.20 1.86
C GLN A 195 -17.89 -19.30 2.70
N HIS A 196 -17.06 -20.14 2.06
CA HIS A 196 -16.28 -21.20 2.69
C HIS A 196 -14.94 -20.74 3.30
N LYS A 197 -14.80 -19.45 3.67
CA LYS A 197 -13.71 -18.96 4.55
C LYS A 197 -13.55 -19.78 5.86
N ARG A 198 -14.50 -20.66 6.17
CA ARG A 198 -14.72 -21.32 7.46
C ARG A 198 -14.23 -22.76 7.61
N ALA A 199 -13.72 -23.44 6.58
CA ALA A 199 -13.70 -24.92 6.64
C ALA A 199 -12.40 -25.69 6.39
N THR A 200 -11.21 -25.09 6.22
CA THR A 200 -10.02 -25.93 5.95
C THR A 200 -8.76 -25.52 6.70
N GLN A 201 -8.11 -26.51 7.34
CA GLN A 201 -6.73 -26.47 7.84
C GLN A 201 -5.68 -26.33 6.72
N VAL A 202 -6.07 -25.79 5.56
CA VAL A 202 -5.21 -25.64 4.38
C VAL A 202 -4.40 -24.36 4.53
N SER A 203 -3.10 -24.47 4.30
CA SER A 203 -2.16 -23.36 4.46
C SER A 203 -2.50 -22.19 3.50
N VAL A 204 -2.22 -20.96 3.91
CA VAL A 204 -2.43 -19.74 3.08
C VAL A 204 -1.67 -19.88 1.75
N GLU A 205 -0.47 -20.45 1.83
CA GLU A 205 0.43 -20.66 0.71
C GLU A 205 -0.16 -21.61 -0.33
N ALA A 206 -0.93 -22.64 0.09
CA ALA A 206 -1.60 -23.54 -0.83
C ALA A 206 -2.72 -22.84 -1.63
N ARG A 207 -3.43 -21.89 -1.00
CA ARG A 207 -4.46 -21.07 -1.66
C ARG A 207 -3.83 -20.11 -2.67
N TYR A 208 -2.77 -19.41 -2.28
CA TYR A 208 -2.07 -18.47 -3.16
C TYR A 208 -1.43 -19.19 -4.35
N SER A 209 -0.81 -20.34 -4.12
CA SER A 209 -0.23 -21.16 -5.18
C SER A 209 -1.29 -21.64 -6.18
N ARG A 210 -2.49 -22.02 -5.72
CA ARG A 210 -3.59 -22.41 -6.61
C ARG A 210 -4.16 -21.22 -7.37
N GLY A 211 -4.33 -20.07 -6.71
CA GLY A 211 -4.74 -18.81 -7.34
C GLY A 211 -3.79 -18.38 -8.45
N TRP A 212 -2.49 -18.39 -8.18
CA TRP A 212 -1.45 -18.15 -9.18
C TRP A 212 -1.58 -19.08 -10.38
N LEU A 213 -1.70 -20.39 -10.15
CA LEU A 213 -1.79 -21.38 -11.23
C LEU A 213 -3.03 -21.18 -12.09
N LEU A 214 -4.16 -20.83 -11.48
CA LEU A 214 -5.40 -20.53 -12.20
C LEU A 214 -5.26 -19.27 -13.06
N ILE A 215 -4.75 -18.17 -12.50
CA ILE A 215 -4.48 -16.93 -13.26
C ILE A 215 -3.52 -17.21 -14.42
N HIS A 216 -2.43 -17.90 -14.15
CA HIS A 216 -1.43 -18.25 -15.16
C HIS A 216 -2.01 -19.09 -16.29
N TYR A 217 -2.86 -20.08 -15.97
CA TYR A 217 -3.51 -20.92 -16.98
C TYR A 217 -4.53 -20.14 -17.81
N LEU A 218 -5.34 -19.29 -17.18
CA LEU A 218 -6.33 -18.47 -17.87
C LEU A 218 -5.68 -17.45 -18.81
N PHE A 219 -4.54 -16.87 -18.41
CA PHE A 219 -3.86 -15.84 -19.20
C PHE A 219 -2.95 -16.43 -20.28
N LEU A 220 -2.15 -17.44 -19.91
CA LEU A 220 -1.05 -17.92 -20.74
C LEU A 220 -1.21 -19.38 -21.20
N GLY A 221 -2.21 -20.11 -20.72
CA GLY A 221 -2.43 -21.52 -21.09
C GLY A 221 -2.96 -21.71 -22.51
N GLY A 222 -3.50 -20.67 -23.14
CA GLY A 222 -3.98 -20.71 -24.53
C GLY A 222 -5.22 -21.59 -24.79
N LYS A 223 -5.86 -22.12 -23.74
CA LYS A 223 -7.01 -23.03 -23.84
C LYS A 223 -8.35 -22.42 -23.43
N ARG A 224 -8.34 -21.32 -22.67
CA ARG A 224 -9.54 -20.71 -22.08
C ARG A 224 -9.64 -19.19 -22.34
N PRO A 225 -9.46 -18.72 -23.59
CA PRO A 225 -9.46 -17.29 -23.90
C PRO A 225 -10.78 -16.62 -23.47
N GLY A 226 -10.70 -15.44 -22.86
CA GLY A 226 -11.86 -14.63 -22.46
C GLY A 226 -12.66 -15.15 -21.25
N GLN A 227 -12.32 -16.32 -20.69
CA GLN A 227 -13.03 -16.84 -19.53
C GLN A 227 -12.75 -16.05 -18.25
N PHE A 228 -11.53 -15.52 -18.08
CA PHE A 228 -11.23 -14.62 -16.95
C PHE A 228 -12.07 -13.34 -17.02
N ASP A 229 -12.15 -12.70 -18.19
CA ASP A 229 -12.96 -11.49 -18.37
C ASP A 229 -14.45 -11.78 -18.15
N SER A 230 -14.92 -12.94 -18.61
CA SER A 230 -16.28 -13.40 -18.36
C SER A 230 -16.56 -13.61 -16.87
N TYR A 231 -15.62 -14.23 -16.15
CA TYR A 231 -15.71 -14.41 -14.70
C TYR A 231 -15.74 -13.06 -13.98
N MET A 232 -14.80 -12.16 -14.28
CA MET A 232 -14.72 -10.83 -13.66
C MET A 232 -15.95 -9.98 -13.95
N ARG A 233 -16.51 -10.06 -15.17
CA ARG A 233 -17.78 -9.41 -15.51
C ARG A 233 -18.93 -9.92 -14.64
N LEU A 234 -19.10 -11.25 -14.52
CA LEU A 234 -20.15 -11.86 -13.69
C LEU A 234 -20.00 -11.47 -12.21
N ILE A 235 -18.77 -11.47 -11.70
CA ILE A 235 -18.47 -11.01 -10.34
C ILE A 235 -18.90 -9.56 -10.14
N ASN A 236 -18.56 -8.67 -11.07
CA ASN A 236 -18.93 -7.26 -11.00
C ASN A 236 -20.42 -7.00 -11.24
N GLU A 237 -21.14 -7.95 -11.85
CA GLU A 237 -22.60 -7.99 -11.94
C GLU A 237 -23.27 -8.53 -10.64
N GLY A 238 -22.48 -8.90 -9.62
CA GLY A 238 -22.97 -9.40 -8.34
C GLY A 238 -23.26 -10.90 -8.31
N VAL A 239 -22.82 -11.66 -9.31
CA VAL A 239 -22.96 -13.13 -9.30
C VAL A 239 -22.01 -13.72 -8.27
N PRO A 240 -22.48 -14.58 -7.33
CA PRO A 240 -21.61 -15.20 -6.33
C PRO A 240 -20.44 -15.96 -6.96
N GLY A 241 -19.26 -15.90 -6.34
CA GLY A 241 -18.00 -16.34 -6.96
C GLY A 241 -18.00 -17.77 -7.49
N LEU A 242 -18.60 -18.72 -6.76
CA LEU A 242 -18.70 -20.10 -7.22
C LEU A 242 -19.61 -20.24 -8.44
N GLN A 243 -20.77 -19.57 -8.44
CA GLN A 243 -21.71 -19.59 -9.56
C GLN A 243 -21.14 -18.87 -10.79
N ALA A 244 -20.42 -17.76 -10.59
CA ALA A 244 -19.68 -17.09 -11.65
C ALA A 244 -18.63 -18.02 -12.26
N GLY A 245 -17.95 -18.80 -11.43
CA GLY A 245 -17.01 -19.85 -11.83
C GLY A 245 -17.64 -20.91 -12.72
N GLU A 246 -18.74 -21.51 -12.29
CA GLU A 246 -19.46 -22.54 -13.05
C GLU A 246 -19.96 -22.00 -14.40
N LYS A 247 -20.41 -20.74 -14.45
CA LYS A 247 -20.85 -20.08 -15.69
C LYS A 247 -19.68 -19.75 -16.63
N ALA A 248 -18.56 -19.25 -16.11
CA ALA A 248 -17.44 -18.79 -16.93
C ALA A 248 -16.48 -19.92 -17.32
N PHE A 249 -16.24 -20.86 -16.42
CA PHE A 249 -15.26 -21.93 -16.58
C PHE A 249 -15.89 -23.28 -16.92
N GLY A 250 -17.20 -23.46 -16.70
CA GLY A 250 -17.88 -24.74 -16.91
C GLY A 250 -17.61 -25.72 -15.77
N ASP A 251 -17.34 -26.98 -16.11
CA ASP A 251 -17.05 -28.02 -15.11
C ASP A 251 -15.73 -27.73 -14.38
N LEU A 252 -15.84 -27.39 -13.08
CA LEU A 252 -14.71 -27.05 -12.23
C LEU A 252 -13.80 -28.25 -11.93
N ASN A 253 -14.31 -29.49 -11.97
CA ASN A 253 -13.47 -30.69 -11.82
C ASN A 253 -12.60 -30.88 -13.07
N GLN A 254 -13.18 -30.66 -14.25
CA GLN A 254 -12.42 -30.65 -15.50
C GLN A 254 -11.34 -29.56 -15.49
N LEU A 255 -11.67 -28.35 -15.00
CA LEU A 255 -10.69 -27.29 -14.83
C LEU A 255 -9.58 -27.70 -13.85
N ASP A 256 -9.91 -28.35 -12.73
CA ASP A 256 -8.92 -28.86 -11.78
C ASP A 256 -7.94 -29.85 -12.45
N ASP A 257 -8.44 -30.77 -13.25
CA ASP A 257 -7.63 -31.74 -14.02
C ASP A 257 -6.76 -31.08 -15.09
N GLU A 258 -7.28 -30.05 -15.75
CA GLU A 258 -6.51 -29.23 -16.68
C GLU A 258 -5.36 -28.51 -15.98
N LEU A 259 -5.60 -27.85 -14.85
CA LEU A 259 -4.55 -27.19 -14.06
C LEU A 259 -3.50 -28.19 -13.57
N ASN A 260 -3.93 -29.37 -13.11
CA ASN A 260 -3.05 -30.41 -12.61
C ASN A 260 -2.15 -31.02 -13.70
N ARG A 261 -2.61 -31.03 -14.96
CA ARG A 261 -1.79 -31.36 -16.13
C ARG A 261 -0.89 -30.19 -16.52
N TYR A 262 -1.45 -28.98 -16.58
CA TYR A 262 -0.75 -27.77 -17.00
C TYR A 262 0.50 -27.48 -16.16
N ARG A 263 0.41 -27.61 -14.83
CA ARG A 263 1.55 -27.41 -13.92
C ARG A 263 2.74 -28.35 -14.15
N ARG A 264 2.55 -29.45 -14.90
CA ARG A 264 3.60 -30.42 -15.25
C ARG A 264 4.26 -30.10 -16.60
N THR A 265 3.81 -29.06 -17.29
CA THR A 265 4.35 -28.61 -18.58
C THR A 265 5.44 -27.56 -18.38
N THR A 266 6.12 -27.18 -19.47
CA THR A 266 6.94 -25.96 -19.47
C THR A 266 6.00 -24.76 -19.51
N LEU A 267 5.90 -24.04 -18.40
CA LEU A 267 4.99 -22.92 -18.27
C LEU A 267 5.50 -21.71 -19.08
N PRO A 268 4.65 -21.12 -19.95
CA PRO A 268 4.99 -19.90 -20.69
C PRO A 268 5.08 -18.69 -19.76
N HIS A 269 5.66 -17.60 -20.24
CA HIS A 269 5.75 -16.32 -19.53
C HIS A 269 5.57 -15.17 -20.53
N ILE A 270 5.26 -13.99 -20.01
CA ILE A 270 5.17 -12.78 -20.83
C ILE A 270 6.59 -12.23 -21.00
N THR A 271 6.98 -11.91 -22.23
CA THR A 271 8.25 -11.24 -22.53
C THR A 271 7.97 -9.84 -23.05
N LEU A 272 8.44 -8.83 -22.31
CA LEU A 272 8.59 -7.48 -22.83
C LEU A 272 10.04 -7.34 -23.33
N PRO A 273 10.26 -7.10 -24.64
CA PRO A 273 11.61 -6.90 -25.16
C PRO A 273 12.21 -5.61 -24.58
N PRO A 274 13.53 -5.36 -24.77
CA PRO A 274 14.13 -4.08 -24.48
C PRO A 274 13.30 -2.90 -25.01
N GLY A 275 12.94 -1.96 -24.14
CA GLY A 275 12.08 -0.81 -24.47
C GLY A 275 10.57 -1.11 -24.53
N GLY A 276 10.16 -2.36 -24.30
CA GLY A 276 8.74 -2.77 -24.23
C GLY A 276 8.01 -2.28 -22.98
N ALA A 277 8.76 -1.97 -21.91
CA ALA A 277 8.33 -1.18 -20.77
C ALA A 277 9.11 0.14 -20.74
N GLN A 278 8.44 1.23 -20.43
CA GLN A 278 9.02 2.58 -20.39
C GLN A 278 8.92 3.13 -18.96
N PRO A 279 9.88 2.82 -18.08
CA PRO A 279 9.86 3.30 -16.70
C PRO A 279 10.14 4.80 -16.63
N ASP A 280 9.48 5.48 -15.70
CA ASP A 280 9.83 6.85 -15.37
C ASP A 280 11.22 6.93 -14.73
N PRO A 281 11.99 7.99 -15.02
CA PRO A 281 13.32 8.13 -14.47
C PRO A 281 13.29 8.29 -12.95
N VAL A 282 14.16 7.54 -12.29
CA VAL A 282 14.38 7.66 -10.84
C VAL A 282 15.38 8.78 -10.57
N THR A 283 14.97 9.72 -9.72
CA THR A 283 15.85 10.75 -9.17
C THR A 283 16.42 10.27 -7.83
N LEU A 284 17.71 10.50 -7.60
CA LEU A 284 18.39 10.16 -6.36
C LEU A 284 18.81 11.43 -5.62
N ARG A 285 18.50 11.51 -4.32
CA ARG A 285 18.86 12.61 -3.43
C ARG A 285 19.43 12.06 -2.13
N ALA A 286 20.53 12.65 -1.65
CA ALA A 286 20.98 12.41 -0.29
C ALA A 286 20.13 13.20 0.70
N LEU A 287 19.73 12.55 1.79
CA LEU A 287 19.06 13.23 2.88
C LEU A 287 20.05 14.18 3.58
N SER A 288 19.55 15.35 3.98
CA SER A 288 20.31 16.26 4.84
C SER A 288 20.65 15.58 6.18
N PRO A 289 21.66 16.05 6.92
CA PRO A 289 21.99 15.50 8.24
C PRO A 289 20.80 15.48 9.21
N ALA A 290 19.93 16.49 9.14
CA ALA A 290 18.72 16.57 9.96
C ALA A 290 17.67 15.53 9.56
N GLU A 291 17.40 15.37 8.26
CA GLU A 291 16.49 14.33 7.74
C GLU A 291 17.00 12.94 8.10
N ALA A 292 18.28 12.64 7.81
CA ALA A 292 18.89 11.34 8.10
C ALA A 292 18.81 10.97 9.59
N ALA A 293 19.11 11.92 10.49
CA ALA A 293 18.99 11.70 11.93
C ALA A 293 17.54 11.46 12.39
N ALA A 294 16.56 11.99 11.66
CA ALA A 294 15.14 11.88 11.97
C ALA A 294 14.47 10.62 11.39
N MET A 295 15.08 9.94 10.42
CA MET A 295 14.50 8.78 9.74
C MET A 295 14.01 7.68 10.69
N PRO A 296 14.75 7.25 11.73
CA PRO A 296 14.24 6.21 12.63
C PRO A 296 12.92 6.58 13.31
N ALA A 297 12.76 7.83 13.76
CA ALA A 297 11.53 8.32 14.37
C ALA A 297 10.42 8.52 13.32
N TYR A 298 10.77 8.98 12.12
CA TYR A 298 9.83 9.13 11.01
C TYR A 298 9.25 7.78 10.54
N VAL A 299 10.09 6.76 10.38
CA VAL A 299 9.66 5.40 10.03
C VAL A 299 8.75 4.84 11.12
N ARG A 300 9.12 4.97 12.41
CA ARG A 300 8.24 4.55 13.52
C ARG A 300 6.89 5.25 13.46
N LEU A 301 6.88 6.58 13.29
CA LEU A 301 5.63 7.35 13.22
C LEU A 301 4.73 6.91 12.06
N LYS A 302 5.30 6.69 10.87
CA LYS A 302 4.53 6.31 9.68
C LYS A 302 4.11 4.84 9.73
N ALA A 303 4.99 3.94 10.15
CA ALA A 303 4.80 2.49 10.01
C ALA A 303 4.17 1.79 11.21
N SER A 304 4.36 2.31 12.42
CA SER A 304 3.96 1.63 13.64
C SER A 304 2.45 1.41 13.68
N LEU A 305 2.01 0.14 13.66
CA LEU A 305 0.64 -0.28 13.95
C LEU A 305 0.36 -0.29 15.45
N HIS A 306 1.40 -0.59 16.24
CA HIS A 306 1.37 -0.57 17.70
C HIS A 306 2.69 -0.02 18.21
N GLY A 307 2.69 1.20 18.77
CA GLY A 307 3.94 1.79 19.25
C GLY A 307 3.76 3.12 19.98
N ASN A 308 4.60 3.31 20.99
CA ASN A 308 4.54 4.32 22.04
C ASN A 308 4.72 5.75 21.48
N ALA A 309 3.61 6.39 21.06
CA ALA A 309 3.60 7.75 20.52
C ALA A 309 4.36 8.76 21.39
N ALA A 310 4.31 8.62 22.72
CA ALA A 310 5.06 9.47 23.64
C ALA A 310 6.58 9.30 23.51
N SER A 311 7.09 8.09 23.24
CA SER A 311 8.52 7.87 22.97
C SER A 311 8.96 8.52 21.66
N THR A 312 8.17 8.36 20.60
CA THR A 312 8.43 8.98 19.30
C THR A 312 8.40 10.51 19.40
N GLN A 313 7.48 11.08 20.17
CA GLN A 313 7.44 12.51 20.46
C GLN A 313 8.71 12.98 21.19
N ARG A 314 9.15 12.26 22.23
CA ARG A 314 10.38 12.62 22.97
C ARG A 314 11.61 12.61 22.05
N ASP A 315 11.76 11.60 21.22
CA ASP A 315 12.87 11.51 20.26
C ASP A 315 12.81 12.67 19.25
N ALA A 316 11.62 12.93 18.69
CA ALA A 316 11.40 14.03 17.75
C ALA A 316 11.68 15.40 18.40
N ALA A 317 11.37 15.57 19.69
CA ALA A 317 11.65 16.81 20.42
C ALA A 317 13.16 17.02 20.61
N GLY A 318 13.90 15.96 20.95
CA GLY A 318 15.36 16.00 21.03
C GLY A 318 16.01 16.33 19.67
N LEU A 319 15.46 15.79 18.58
CA LEU A 319 15.88 16.12 17.21
C LEU A 319 15.56 17.57 16.85
N ALA A 320 14.37 18.07 17.17
CA ALA A 320 13.98 19.44 16.90
C ALA A 320 14.82 20.47 17.68
N ALA A 321 15.29 20.12 18.88
CA ALA A 321 16.24 20.94 19.62
C ALA A 321 17.64 20.96 18.97
N ARG A 322 18.06 19.84 18.39
CA ARG A 322 19.36 19.73 17.68
C ARG A 322 19.33 20.34 16.29
N PHE A 323 18.18 20.34 15.61
CA PHE A 323 17.99 20.81 14.24
C PHE A 323 16.79 21.77 14.16
N PRO A 324 16.86 22.95 14.83
CA PRO A 324 15.71 23.85 14.95
C PRO A 324 15.23 24.39 13.58
N ASP A 325 16.15 24.60 12.64
CA ASP A 325 15.88 25.17 11.33
C ASP A 325 15.46 24.13 10.27
N SER A 326 15.32 22.86 10.65
CA SER A 326 14.85 21.82 9.73
C SER A 326 13.32 21.73 9.75
N GLY A 327 12.68 22.20 8.68
CA GLY A 327 11.23 22.11 8.51
C GLY A 327 10.72 20.66 8.61
N PHE A 328 11.47 19.71 8.04
CA PHE A 328 11.18 18.27 8.14
C PHE A 328 11.14 17.78 9.59
N VAL A 329 12.14 18.15 10.41
CA VAL A 329 12.21 17.74 11.82
C VAL A 329 11.12 18.41 12.65
N GLN A 330 10.81 19.68 12.39
CA GLN A 330 9.70 20.36 13.06
C GLN A 330 8.35 19.71 12.72
N ARG A 331 8.12 19.34 11.45
CA ARG A 331 6.93 18.61 11.02
C ARG A 331 6.84 17.21 11.64
N LEU A 332 7.96 16.51 11.76
CA LEU A 332 8.02 15.22 12.45
C LEU A 332 7.59 15.37 13.91
N LEU A 333 8.13 16.35 14.63
CA LEU A 333 7.71 16.64 16.01
C LEU A 333 6.22 17.00 16.07
N ALA A 334 5.73 17.82 15.15
CA ALA A 334 4.33 18.19 15.11
C ALA A 334 3.40 16.97 14.99
N SER A 335 3.72 16.08 14.05
CA SER A 335 2.95 14.85 13.82
C SER A 335 3.09 13.85 14.97
N ALA A 336 4.28 13.71 15.56
CA ALA A 336 4.51 12.82 16.69
C ALA A 336 3.80 13.30 17.96
N ALA A 337 3.80 14.60 18.23
CA ALA A 337 3.06 15.21 19.34
C ALA A 337 1.55 15.06 19.16
N LEU A 338 1.04 15.24 17.93
CA LEU A 338 -0.36 14.98 17.63
C LEU A 338 -0.74 13.52 17.91
N ALA A 339 0.08 12.56 17.46
CA ALA A 339 -0.15 11.14 17.73
C ALA A 339 -0.10 10.79 19.23
N ALA A 340 0.66 11.55 20.02
CA ALA A 340 0.73 11.41 21.47
C ALA A 340 -0.38 12.15 22.24
N GLY A 341 -1.27 12.87 21.55
CA GLY A 341 -2.33 13.68 22.15
C GLY A 341 -1.88 15.03 22.72
N ASP A 342 -0.62 15.43 22.48
CA ASP A 342 -0.07 16.71 22.90
C ASP A 342 -0.30 17.79 21.82
N GLY A 343 -1.50 18.37 21.86
CA GLY A 343 -1.92 19.38 20.89
C GLY A 343 -1.13 20.70 20.98
N ASP A 344 -0.62 21.07 22.15
CA ASP A 344 0.12 22.33 22.33
C ASP A 344 1.49 22.22 21.65
N THR A 345 2.23 21.14 21.91
CA THR A 345 3.50 20.86 21.24
C THR A 345 3.29 20.69 19.73
N ALA A 346 2.22 19.99 19.32
CA ALA A 346 1.92 19.77 17.91
C ALA A 346 1.73 21.09 17.14
N VAL A 347 0.94 22.02 17.68
CA VAL A 347 0.72 23.34 17.05
C VAL A 347 2.01 24.16 17.03
N ALA A 348 2.73 24.24 18.14
CA ALA A 348 3.96 25.02 18.22
C ALA A 348 5.04 24.51 17.25
N ALA A 349 5.16 23.19 17.09
CA ALA A 349 6.08 22.59 16.14
C ALA A 349 5.63 22.78 14.69
N ALA A 350 4.33 22.66 14.40
CA ALA A 350 3.78 22.95 13.08
C ALA A 350 3.96 24.43 12.69
N ASP A 351 3.84 25.36 13.64
CA ASP A 351 4.12 26.78 13.40
C ASP A 351 5.57 27.03 13.02
N ARG A 352 6.52 26.37 13.69
CA ARG A 352 7.94 26.43 13.30
C ARG A 352 8.19 25.83 11.93
N ALA A 353 7.55 24.71 11.59
CA ALA A 353 7.63 24.13 10.24
C ALA A 353 7.09 25.11 9.19
N LEU A 354 5.95 25.75 9.45
CA LEU A 354 5.31 26.72 8.54
C LEU A 354 6.07 28.05 8.43
N ALA A 355 6.83 28.43 9.45
CA ALA A 355 7.72 29.58 9.40
C ALA A 355 8.93 29.33 8.47
N ILE A 356 9.37 28.07 8.36
CA ILE A 356 10.43 27.63 7.45
C ILE A 356 9.87 27.44 6.03
N ASP A 357 8.72 26.76 5.91
CA ASP A 357 8.02 26.53 4.66
C ASP A 357 6.51 26.75 4.83
N ALA A 358 6.05 27.92 4.38
CA ALA A 358 4.63 28.30 4.44
C ALA A 358 3.72 27.43 3.55
N THR A 359 4.28 26.56 2.72
CA THR A 359 3.55 25.62 1.85
C THR A 359 3.49 24.19 2.41
N ASP A 360 3.94 23.98 3.64
CA ASP A 360 3.89 22.67 4.29
C ASP A 360 2.44 22.23 4.60
N VAL A 361 1.86 21.51 3.64
CA VAL A 361 0.50 20.96 3.70
C VAL A 361 0.30 20.06 4.92
N GLU A 362 1.26 19.19 5.24
CA GLU A 362 1.10 18.27 6.38
C GLU A 362 1.11 19.05 7.71
N ALA A 363 1.94 20.09 7.86
CA ALA A 363 1.92 20.96 9.04
C ALA A 363 0.59 21.72 9.18
N LEU A 364 -0.01 22.19 8.07
CA LEU A 364 -1.36 22.77 8.07
C LEU A 364 -2.40 21.76 8.57
N LEU A 365 -2.34 20.52 8.09
CA LEU A 365 -3.28 19.47 8.49
C LEU A 365 -3.10 19.05 9.96
N VAL A 366 -1.88 19.04 10.49
CA VAL A 366 -1.64 18.81 11.93
C VAL A 366 -2.34 19.89 12.76
N LYS A 367 -2.15 21.17 12.43
CA LYS A 367 -2.85 22.28 13.12
C LYS A 367 -4.36 22.17 13.01
N ALA A 368 -4.86 21.81 11.82
CA ALA A 368 -6.29 21.62 11.60
C ALA A 368 -6.87 20.48 12.45
N ARG A 369 -6.16 19.35 12.58
CA ARG A 369 -6.58 18.24 13.44
C ARG A 369 -6.65 18.67 14.91
N VAL A 370 -5.61 19.33 15.43
CA VAL A 370 -5.63 19.84 16.82
C VAL A 370 -6.80 20.81 17.04
N ALA A 371 -7.06 21.70 16.09
CA ALA A 371 -8.19 22.63 16.17
C ALA A 371 -9.56 21.91 16.14
N ILE A 372 -9.71 20.85 15.33
CA ILE A 372 -10.91 20.00 15.35
C ILE A 372 -11.08 19.35 16.73
N ASP A 373 -10.02 18.72 17.26
CA ASP A 373 -10.09 17.99 18.53
C ASP A 373 -10.45 18.91 19.70
N ARG A 374 -9.83 20.10 19.76
CA ARG A 374 -10.17 21.14 20.75
C ARG A 374 -11.59 21.64 20.58
N ALA A 375 -12.02 21.94 19.35
CA ALA A 375 -13.36 22.43 19.07
C ALA A 375 -14.44 21.41 19.44
N ALA A 376 -14.23 20.14 19.08
CA ALA A 376 -15.15 19.05 19.42
C ALA A 376 -15.27 18.85 20.93
N LYS A 377 -14.14 18.90 21.66
CA LYS A 377 -14.12 18.79 23.12
C LYS A 377 -14.81 19.96 23.82
N ALA A 378 -14.68 21.17 23.28
CA ALA A 378 -15.22 22.39 23.87
C ALA A 378 -16.63 22.76 23.36
N GLY A 379 -17.13 22.12 22.30
CA GLY A 379 -18.31 22.60 21.57
C GLY A 379 -18.11 23.95 20.87
N ASP A 380 -16.86 24.30 20.51
CA ASP A 380 -16.49 25.63 20.02
C ASP A 380 -16.62 25.77 18.49
N ALA A 381 -17.66 26.48 18.05
CA ALA A 381 -17.91 26.77 16.64
C ALA A 381 -16.87 27.71 15.99
N SER A 382 -16.14 28.52 16.76
CA SER A 382 -15.07 29.37 16.24
C SER A 382 -13.83 28.53 15.92
N GLY A 383 -13.43 27.65 16.84
CA GLY A 383 -12.31 26.72 16.66
C GLY A 383 -12.44 25.83 15.42
N ILE A 384 -13.66 25.36 15.09
CA ILE A 384 -13.88 24.58 13.86
C ILE A 384 -13.75 25.43 12.59
N GLY A 385 -14.05 26.74 12.65
CA GLY A 385 -13.83 27.67 11.56
C GLY A 385 -12.34 27.82 11.22
N ILE A 386 -11.49 27.94 12.25
CA ILE A 386 -10.03 27.97 12.10
C ILE A 386 -9.53 26.68 11.43
N ALA A 387 -9.99 25.52 11.90
CA ALA A 387 -9.60 24.24 11.32
C ALA A 387 -9.96 24.15 9.82
N ARG A 388 -11.19 24.53 9.46
CA ARG A 388 -11.65 24.49 8.06
C ARG A 388 -10.91 25.50 7.17
N GLY A 389 -10.51 26.65 7.69
CA GLY A 389 -9.64 27.60 6.99
C GLY A 389 -8.26 27.01 6.67
N LEU A 390 -7.64 26.32 7.63
CA LEU A 390 -6.37 25.61 7.42
C LEU A 390 -6.49 24.49 6.38
N ILE A 391 -7.58 23.71 6.43
CA ILE A 391 -7.88 22.66 5.46
C ILE A 391 -8.11 23.24 4.06
N ALA A 392 -8.81 24.37 3.95
CA ALA A 392 -9.01 25.04 2.67
C ALA A 392 -7.68 25.52 2.06
N ARG A 393 -6.77 26.07 2.87
CA ARG A 393 -5.41 26.42 2.42
C ARG A 393 -4.63 25.19 1.97
N ALA A 394 -4.70 24.08 2.73
CA ALA A 394 -4.07 22.82 2.34
C ALA A 394 -4.61 22.31 0.98
N ALA A 395 -5.92 22.39 0.75
CA ALA A 395 -6.55 21.99 -0.51
C ALA A 395 -6.19 22.89 -1.70
N GLN A 396 -5.84 24.16 -1.46
CA GLN A 396 -5.32 25.05 -2.50
C GLN A 396 -3.89 24.69 -2.91
N LEU A 397 -3.07 24.25 -1.95
CA LEU A 397 -1.67 23.86 -2.19
C LEU A 397 -1.56 22.47 -2.82
N ASP A 398 -2.46 21.55 -2.46
CA ASP A 398 -2.48 20.19 -2.98
C ASP A 398 -3.94 19.69 -3.08
N PRO A 399 -4.63 19.97 -4.21
CA PRO A 399 -6.05 19.65 -4.38
C PRO A 399 -6.32 18.14 -4.47
N ASP A 400 -5.30 17.34 -4.80
CA ASP A 400 -5.40 15.90 -4.95
C ASP A 400 -4.84 15.13 -3.73
N TYR A 401 -4.51 15.80 -2.62
CA TYR A 401 -4.15 15.09 -1.39
C TYR A 401 -5.40 14.53 -0.70
N ALA A 402 -5.55 13.20 -0.71
CA ALA A 402 -6.73 12.52 -0.21
C ALA A 402 -7.04 12.83 1.27
N GLN A 403 -6.00 12.92 2.12
CA GLN A 403 -6.16 13.23 3.55
C GLN A 403 -6.81 14.60 3.80
N THR A 404 -6.58 15.58 2.94
CA THR A 404 -7.19 16.92 3.06
C THR A 404 -8.72 16.83 2.95
N HIS A 405 -9.20 16.04 2.00
CA HIS A 405 -10.63 15.82 1.78
C HIS A 405 -11.28 15.04 2.92
N VAL A 406 -10.62 13.97 3.39
CA VAL A 406 -11.05 13.20 4.57
C VAL A 406 -11.13 14.10 5.81
N LEU A 407 -10.13 14.96 6.02
CA LEU A 407 -10.10 15.86 7.17
C LEU A 407 -11.23 16.91 7.10
N ARG A 408 -11.51 17.43 5.89
CA ARG A 408 -12.64 18.36 5.68
C ARG A 408 -13.96 17.72 6.07
N PHE A 409 -14.23 16.52 5.59
CA PHE A 409 -15.44 15.77 5.90
C PHE A 409 -15.57 15.49 7.40
N THR A 410 -14.52 14.92 8.01
CA THR A 410 -14.53 14.55 9.43
C THR A 410 -14.66 15.78 10.36
N SER A 411 -14.25 16.98 9.93
CA SER A 411 -14.48 18.23 10.67
C SER A 411 -15.96 18.57 10.91
N TYR A 412 -16.88 18.09 10.07
CA TYR A 412 -18.33 18.26 10.30
C TYR A 412 -18.84 17.22 11.30
N ARG A 413 -18.45 15.96 11.09
CA ARG A 413 -18.83 14.84 11.95
C ARG A 413 -18.34 15.00 13.38
N ALA A 414 -17.14 15.53 13.58
CA ALA A 414 -16.58 15.82 14.89
C ALA A 414 -17.43 16.81 15.71
N MET A 415 -18.18 17.69 15.04
CA MET A 415 -19.09 18.66 15.68
C MET A 415 -20.54 18.15 15.77
N GLY A 416 -20.81 16.88 15.43
CA GLY A 416 -22.18 16.36 15.31
C GLY A 416 -23.00 17.00 14.19
N ALA A 417 -22.37 17.76 13.30
CA ALA A 417 -23.03 18.46 12.21
C ALA A 417 -23.12 17.58 10.95
N ALA A 418 -24.18 17.77 10.17
CA ALA A 418 -24.27 17.20 8.83
C ALA A 418 -23.16 17.79 7.93
N PRO A 419 -22.36 16.97 7.24
CA PRO A 419 -21.41 17.47 6.26
C PRO A 419 -22.12 18.20 5.12
N ILE A 420 -21.54 19.30 4.64
CA ILE A 420 -22.07 19.99 3.45
C ILE A 420 -21.82 19.16 2.17
N PRO A 421 -22.60 19.34 1.09
CA PRO A 421 -22.44 18.58 -0.14
C PRO A 421 -21.01 18.60 -0.71
N ALA A 422 -20.32 19.75 -0.64
CA ALA A 422 -18.93 19.86 -1.09
C ALA A 422 -17.95 19.02 -0.25
N ALA A 423 -18.22 18.79 1.04
CA ALA A 423 -17.40 17.93 1.88
C ALA A 423 -17.64 16.44 1.58
N VAL A 424 -18.89 16.06 1.28
CA VAL A 424 -19.24 14.70 0.82
C VAL A 424 -18.61 14.41 -0.55
N ALA A 425 -18.69 15.37 -1.48
CA ALA A 425 -18.03 15.27 -2.79
C ALA A 425 -16.50 15.16 -2.67
N GLY A 426 -15.89 15.92 -1.75
CA GLY A 426 -14.47 15.78 -1.44
C GLY A 426 -14.13 14.39 -0.90
N LEU A 427 -14.95 13.84 -0.01
CA LEU A 427 -14.75 12.47 0.49
C LEU A 427 -14.85 11.43 -0.63
N LYS A 428 -15.82 11.55 -1.55
CA LYS A 428 -15.89 10.73 -2.77
C LYS A 428 -14.62 10.86 -3.61
N ARG A 429 -14.13 12.09 -3.81
CA ARG A 429 -12.86 12.33 -4.51
C ARG A 429 -11.69 11.63 -3.80
N ALA A 430 -11.66 11.60 -2.47
CA ALA A 430 -10.65 10.85 -1.72
C ALA A 430 -10.70 9.35 -2.04
N THR A 431 -11.88 8.75 -2.20
CA THR A 431 -11.99 7.34 -2.60
C THR A 431 -11.51 7.07 -4.02
N GLU A 432 -11.58 8.07 -4.90
CA GLU A 432 -11.06 7.96 -6.28
C GLU A 432 -9.54 8.17 -6.35
N LEU A 433 -8.99 8.98 -5.43
CA LEU A 433 -7.56 9.27 -5.36
C LEU A 433 -6.75 8.13 -4.72
N VAL A 434 -7.36 7.43 -3.77
CA VAL A 434 -6.75 6.30 -3.05
C VAL A 434 -7.77 5.16 -2.89
N PRO A 435 -8.25 4.54 -3.99
CA PRO A 435 -9.27 3.48 -3.94
C PRO A 435 -8.85 2.26 -3.11
N GLN A 436 -7.55 2.05 -2.94
CA GLN A 436 -6.98 1.03 -2.08
C GLN A 436 -7.08 1.35 -0.57
N ALA A 437 -7.32 2.61 -0.18
CA ALA A 437 -7.37 3.03 1.22
C ALA A 437 -8.76 2.77 1.84
N ARG A 438 -8.79 1.96 2.89
CA ARG A 438 -10.04 1.52 3.54
C ARG A 438 -10.79 2.65 4.26
N ALA A 439 -10.08 3.53 4.95
CA ALA A 439 -10.71 4.55 5.79
C ALA A 439 -11.60 5.55 5.00
N PRO A 440 -11.15 6.15 3.86
CA PRO A 440 -12.02 6.97 3.02
C PRO A 440 -13.26 6.23 2.54
N LEU A 441 -13.11 4.98 2.07
CA LEU A 441 -14.22 4.15 1.60
C LEU A 441 -15.24 3.89 2.71
N ALA A 442 -14.78 3.55 3.91
CA ALA A 442 -15.66 3.26 5.05
C ALA A 442 -16.43 4.51 5.49
N LEU A 443 -15.76 5.67 5.54
CA LEU A 443 -16.41 6.95 5.83
C LEU A 443 -17.45 7.29 4.76
N TYR A 444 -17.14 7.08 3.48
CA TYR A 444 -18.04 7.40 2.38
C TYR A 444 -19.25 6.47 2.36
N ALA A 445 -19.03 5.17 2.51
CA ALA A 445 -20.10 4.17 2.65
C ALA A 445 -21.04 4.53 3.81
N GLY A 446 -20.49 4.84 4.99
CA GLY A 446 -21.28 5.23 6.16
C GLY A 446 -22.09 6.51 5.94
N GLU A 447 -21.55 7.50 5.21
CA GLU A 447 -22.28 8.71 4.82
C GLU A 447 -23.46 8.37 3.90
N MET A 448 -23.21 7.60 2.85
CA MET A 448 -24.24 7.23 1.87
C MET A 448 -25.35 6.38 2.50
N ILE A 449 -25.02 5.47 3.42
CA ILE A 449 -26.01 4.74 4.23
C ILE A 449 -26.85 5.71 5.07
N ARG A 450 -26.21 6.69 5.74
CA ARG A 450 -26.92 7.69 6.55
C ARG A 450 -27.91 8.51 5.71
N GLU A 451 -27.50 8.90 4.51
CA GLU A 451 -28.32 9.68 3.58
C GLU A 451 -29.37 8.84 2.84
N GLY A 452 -29.35 7.51 3.01
CA GLY A 452 -30.24 6.58 2.31
C GLY A 452 -29.86 6.33 0.85
N ASN A 453 -28.68 6.80 0.42
CA ASN A 453 -28.13 6.54 -0.91
C ASN A 453 -27.46 5.17 -0.95
N LEU A 454 -28.26 4.11 -0.90
CA LEU A 454 -27.77 2.73 -0.95
C LEU A 454 -26.95 2.39 -2.22
N PRO A 455 -27.27 2.92 -3.42
CA PRO A 455 -26.45 2.69 -4.61
C PRO A 455 -25.00 3.16 -4.46
N GLU A 456 -24.74 4.36 -3.95
CA GLU A 456 -23.36 4.84 -3.72
C GLU A 456 -22.72 4.12 -2.53
N ALA A 457 -23.49 3.81 -1.48
CA ALA A 457 -22.99 3.01 -0.35
C ALA A 457 -22.46 1.65 -0.82
N ARG A 458 -23.22 0.98 -1.71
CA ARG A 458 -22.85 -0.30 -2.32
C ARG A 458 -21.49 -0.22 -3.01
N LEU A 459 -21.29 0.80 -3.85
CA LEU A 459 -20.02 1.01 -4.57
C LEU A 459 -18.83 1.18 -3.62
N ALA A 460 -19.01 1.93 -2.53
CA ALA A 460 -17.97 2.14 -1.53
C ALA A 460 -17.72 0.91 -0.64
N LEU A 461 -18.73 0.07 -0.41
CA LEU A 461 -18.63 -1.16 0.38
C LEU A 461 -17.92 -2.29 -0.36
N ILE A 462 -17.99 -2.33 -1.69
CA ILE A 462 -17.41 -3.38 -2.53
C ILE A 462 -15.92 -3.63 -2.19
N PRO A 463 -15.00 -2.64 -2.27
CA PRO A 463 -13.58 -2.92 -2.03
C PRO A 463 -13.32 -3.33 -0.57
N LEU A 464 -14.16 -2.88 0.37
CA LEU A 464 -14.08 -3.24 1.78
C LEU A 464 -14.54 -4.68 2.04
N ALA A 465 -15.63 -5.10 1.38
CA ALA A 465 -16.24 -6.41 1.50
C ALA A 465 -15.32 -7.54 0.97
N PHE A 466 -14.68 -7.28 -0.17
CA PHE A 466 -13.82 -8.25 -0.88
C PHE A 466 -12.33 -8.12 -0.58
N SER A 467 -11.94 -7.25 0.35
CA SER A 467 -10.54 -7.06 0.74
C SER A 467 -9.87 -8.38 1.17
N PRO A 468 -8.69 -8.74 0.62
CA PRO A 468 -8.03 -10.02 0.88
C PRO A 468 -7.65 -10.22 2.35
N HIS A 469 -7.30 -9.13 3.04
CA HIS A 469 -6.92 -9.15 4.45
C HIS A 469 -8.08 -8.79 5.40
N ALA A 470 -9.33 -8.77 4.92
CA ALA A 470 -10.47 -8.52 5.81
C ALA A 470 -10.72 -9.72 6.75
N PRO A 471 -11.07 -9.48 8.04
CA PRO A 471 -11.35 -10.54 8.98
C PRO A 471 -12.61 -11.33 8.55
N ALA A 472 -12.79 -12.52 9.15
CA ALA A 472 -13.90 -13.41 8.79
C ALA A 472 -15.28 -12.80 9.07
N ASN A 473 -15.39 -11.94 10.09
CA ASN A 473 -16.56 -11.15 10.45
C ASN A 473 -16.51 -9.75 9.82
N ASN A 474 -16.40 -9.67 8.49
CA ASN A 474 -16.32 -8.40 7.79
C ASN A 474 -17.68 -7.67 7.76
N GLY A 475 -17.88 -6.65 8.60
CA GLY A 475 -19.08 -5.83 8.63
C GLY A 475 -19.45 -5.20 7.28
N ALA A 476 -18.47 -4.85 6.44
CA ALA A 476 -18.74 -4.31 5.11
C ALA A 476 -19.41 -5.33 4.19
N ALA A 477 -19.02 -6.61 4.27
CA ALA A 477 -19.67 -7.67 3.51
C ALA A 477 -21.10 -7.94 3.99
N ALA A 478 -21.35 -7.83 5.31
CA ALA A 478 -22.70 -7.96 5.86
C ALA A 478 -23.63 -6.82 5.42
N LEU A 479 -23.13 -5.58 5.39
CA LEU A 479 -23.89 -4.43 4.89
C LEU A 479 -24.14 -4.53 3.39
N LEU A 480 -23.13 -4.93 2.62
CA LEU A 480 -23.25 -5.14 1.19
C LEU A 480 -24.33 -6.19 0.88
N GLY A 481 -24.32 -7.32 1.58
CA GLY A 481 -25.33 -8.37 1.43
C GLY A 481 -26.76 -7.88 1.67
N LEU A 482 -26.99 -7.07 2.72
CA LEU A 482 -28.32 -6.48 2.95
C LEU A 482 -28.77 -5.57 1.79
N ILE A 483 -27.86 -4.75 1.27
CA ILE A 483 -28.17 -3.86 0.13
C ILE A 483 -28.48 -4.70 -1.12
N ASP A 484 -27.69 -5.75 -1.38
CA ASP A 484 -27.90 -6.65 -2.52
C ASP A 484 -29.20 -7.46 -2.42
N ASP A 485 -29.62 -7.82 -1.19
CA ASP A 485 -30.90 -8.48 -0.91
C ASP A 485 -32.11 -7.52 -0.97
N GLY A 486 -31.88 -6.24 -1.26
CA GLY A 486 -32.93 -5.23 -1.42
C GLY A 486 -33.49 -4.69 -0.09
N ALA A 487 -32.73 -4.78 1.00
CA ALA A 487 -33.11 -4.17 2.27
C ALA A 487 -33.26 -2.65 2.14
N ASP A 488 -34.22 -2.08 2.87
CA ASP A 488 -34.42 -0.63 2.90
C ASP A 488 -33.31 0.10 3.68
N ALA A 489 -33.25 1.43 3.50
CA ALA A 489 -32.23 2.26 4.12
C ALA A 489 -32.32 2.31 5.65
N GLU A 490 -33.47 2.00 6.25
CA GLU A 490 -33.62 1.95 7.70
C GLU A 490 -32.96 0.68 8.26
N THR A 491 -33.28 -0.47 7.67
CA THR A 491 -32.68 -1.77 8.01
C THR A 491 -31.16 -1.74 7.89
N VAL A 492 -30.62 -1.17 6.80
CA VAL A 492 -29.18 -1.06 6.59
C VAL A 492 -28.54 -0.11 7.63
N ARG A 493 -29.20 1.00 7.98
CA ARG A 493 -28.73 1.93 9.02
C ARG A 493 -28.70 1.28 10.41
N GLU A 494 -29.72 0.53 10.77
CA GLU A 494 -29.77 -0.20 12.04
C GLU A 494 -28.66 -1.24 12.14
N ARG A 495 -28.41 -1.97 11.05
CA ARG A 495 -27.31 -2.94 11.00
C ARG A 495 -25.95 -2.25 11.11
N ALA A 496 -25.75 -1.14 10.38
CA ALA A 496 -24.51 -0.37 10.45
C ALA A 496 -24.25 0.18 11.86
N ALA A 497 -25.28 0.68 12.53
CA ALA A 497 -25.19 1.16 13.91
C ALA A 497 -24.86 0.05 14.92
N THR A 498 -25.25 -1.19 14.63
CA THR A 498 -24.92 -2.37 15.45
C THR A 498 -23.47 -2.78 15.25
N LEU A 499 -22.99 -2.85 14.00
CA LEU A 499 -21.61 -3.19 13.67
C LEU A 499 -20.61 -2.18 14.25
N ALA A 500 -20.94 -0.88 14.19
CA ALA A 500 -20.10 0.18 14.75
C ALA A 500 -19.92 0.12 16.29
N LYS A 501 -20.69 -0.70 17.00
CA LYS A 501 -20.58 -0.92 18.45
C LYS A 501 -19.82 -2.20 18.81
N ASP A 502 -19.43 -3.02 17.84
CA ASP A 502 -18.65 -4.24 18.06
C ASP A 502 -17.15 -3.89 18.12
N PRO A 503 -16.46 -4.06 19.26
CA PRO A 503 -15.05 -3.71 19.42
C PRO A 503 -14.09 -4.61 18.60
N ALA A 504 -14.58 -5.64 17.92
CA ALA A 504 -13.77 -6.52 17.07
C ALA A 504 -13.38 -5.91 15.69
N GLU A 505 -13.84 -4.70 15.35
CA GLU A 505 -13.61 -4.05 14.03
C GLU A 505 -12.69 -2.80 14.07
N ASP A 506 -12.04 -2.48 15.20
CA ASP A 506 -11.38 -1.18 15.43
C ASP A 506 -10.04 -0.94 14.68
N ASP A 507 -9.61 -1.88 13.82
CA ASP A 507 -8.42 -1.73 12.95
C ASP A 507 -8.62 -0.73 11.78
N ALA A 508 -9.78 -0.05 11.73
CA ALA A 508 -10.17 0.88 10.66
C ALA A 508 -10.19 2.36 11.06
N ARG A 509 -9.75 2.74 12.28
CA ARG A 509 -9.74 4.14 12.75
C ARG A 509 -8.37 4.82 12.67
#